data_AF-A0A382P4J3-F1
#
_entry.id   AF-A0A382P4J3-F1
#
_cell.length_a   1.000
_cell.length_b   1.000
_cell.length_c   1.000
_cell.angle_alpha   90.00
_cell.angle_beta   90.00
_cell.angle_gamma   90.00
#
_symmetry.space_group_name_H-M   'P 1'
#
loop_
_entity.id
_entity.type
_entity.pdbx_description
1 polymer ?
#
loop_
_entity_poly.entity_id
_entity_poly.type
_entity_poly.pdbx_seq_one_letter_code
_entity_poly.pdbx_strand_id
1 'polypeptide(L)'
;QETLALGQLPELMECFDVSHTMGEATTASCVVFEKGLPKTKKYRQFNIKDVNPGDDYAAISQAVYRRYSSLLKNNKPLPDIVFIDGGLGQLNQAIMVLNSIGIDSIQLVGVAKGEGRKSGLETLITVEDEKVNRINLAPHDPALLLVNNIRNESHRFAIKNHRQKRASKRNISPLESIKGIGSKKRTALLNHFGGLQEIEKASQEELQKVVGINTALATKIIEKLKNN
;
A
#
# COMPACT_ATOMS: atom_id res chain seq x y z
N GLN A 1 3.26 26.87 4.79
CA GLN A 1 4.34 27.51 5.56
C GLN A 1 3.76 28.16 6.80
N GLU A 2 2.97 29.23 6.65
CA GLU A 2 2.36 29.98 7.77
C GLU A 2 1.53 29.10 8.73
N THR A 3 0.64 28.27 8.19
CA THR A 3 -0.20 27.33 8.95
C THR A 3 0.58 26.45 9.94
N LEU A 4 1.80 26.05 9.59
CA LEU A 4 2.65 25.15 10.37
C LEU A 4 3.87 25.89 10.95
N ALA A 5 3.88 27.24 10.90
CA ALA A 5 4.99 28.09 11.36
C ALA A 5 6.38 27.68 10.82
N LEU A 6 6.46 27.19 9.58
CA LEU A 6 7.72 26.71 9.01
C LEU A 6 8.65 27.86 8.62
N GLY A 7 9.95 27.69 8.90
CA GLY A 7 10.98 28.68 8.55
C GLY A 7 11.18 28.88 7.04
N GLN A 8 10.79 27.89 6.23
CA GLN A 8 10.89 27.95 4.76
C GLN A 8 9.65 27.32 4.10
N LEU A 9 9.46 27.62 2.82
CA LEU A 9 8.40 27.00 2.02
C LEU A 9 8.72 25.50 1.84
N PRO A 10 7.81 24.58 2.23
CA PRO A 10 8.04 23.14 2.06
C PRO A 10 7.98 22.79 0.57
N GLU A 11 9.03 22.15 0.07
CA GLU A 11 9.10 21.69 -1.31
C GLU A 11 8.72 20.21 -1.41
N LEU A 12 9.25 19.35 -0.54
CA LEU A 12 9.05 17.91 -0.59
C LEU A 12 8.10 17.45 0.52
N MET A 13 6.95 16.95 0.13
CA MET A 13 5.90 16.48 1.05
C MET A 13 5.58 15.02 0.77
N GLU A 14 5.46 14.21 1.81
CA GLU A 14 4.98 12.83 1.70
C GLU A 14 3.69 12.64 2.48
N CYS A 15 2.85 11.69 2.07
CA CYS A 15 1.67 11.30 2.84
C CYS A 15 1.54 9.79 2.90
N PHE A 16 1.33 9.28 4.11
CA PHE A 16 1.07 7.87 4.37
C PHE A 16 -0.41 7.63 4.60
N ASP A 17 -0.96 6.60 3.95
CA ASP A 17 -2.30 6.08 4.17
C ASP A 17 -2.23 4.56 4.42
N VAL A 18 -2.96 4.07 5.41
CA VAL A 18 -3.11 2.62 5.66
C VAL A 18 -4.48 2.17 5.18
N SER A 19 -4.46 1.19 4.29
CA SER A 19 -5.66 0.63 3.69
C SER A 19 -5.88 -0.81 4.14
N HIS A 20 -7.09 -1.04 4.66
CA HIS A 20 -7.61 -2.34 5.03
C HIS A 20 -8.76 -2.68 4.09
N THR A 21 -8.64 -3.77 3.35
CA THR A 21 -9.75 -4.37 2.63
C THR A 21 -10.02 -5.71 3.28
N MET A 22 -11.27 -5.96 3.73
CA MET A 22 -11.61 -7.24 4.36
C MET A 22 -11.23 -8.43 3.46
N GLY A 23 -10.50 -9.39 4.04
CA GLY A 23 -9.97 -10.55 3.31
C GLY A 23 -8.69 -10.30 2.50
N GLU A 24 -8.13 -9.08 2.53
CA GLU A 24 -6.87 -8.74 1.88
C GLU A 24 -5.77 -8.40 2.90
N ALA A 25 -4.52 -8.57 2.49
CA ALA A 25 -3.39 -8.18 3.32
C ALA A 25 -3.36 -6.66 3.50
N THR A 26 -3.11 -6.20 4.73
CA THR A 26 -2.93 -4.78 5.03
C THR A 26 -1.82 -4.18 4.18
N THR A 27 -2.05 -2.99 3.64
CA THR A 27 -1.04 -2.26 2.88
C THR A 27 -1.03 -0.79 3.25
N ALA A 28 0.17 -0.23 3.41
CA ALA A 28 0.36 1.21 3.52
C ALA A 28 0.83 1.78 2.19
N SER A 29 0.34 2.95 1.83
CA SER A 29 0.76 3.68 0.64
C SER A 29 1.45 4.97 1.05
N CYS A 30 2.42 5.40 0.26
CA CYS A 30 3.15 6.65 0.44
C CYS A 30 3.18 7.39 -0.90
N VAL A 31 2.53 8.55 -0.94
CA VAL A 31 2.56 9.45 -2.09
C VAL A 31 3.51 10.60 -1.83
N VAL A 32 4.08 11.15 -2.89
CA VAL A 32 5.12 12.17 -2.84
C VAL A 32 4.70 13.37 -3.67
N PHE A 33 4.72 14.55 -3.07
CA PHE A 33 4.49 15.82 -3.72
C PHE A 33 5.79 16.63 -3.69
N GLU A 34 6.09 17.29 -4.78
CA GLU A 34 7.26 18.17 -4.89
C GLU A 34 6.79 19.49 -5.49
N LYS A 35 7.00 20.59 -4.76
CA LYS A 35 6.51 21.94 -5.05
C LYS A 35 4.99 21.94 -5.33
N GLY A 36 4.24 21.22 -4.49
CA GLY A 36 2.77 21.11 -4.60
C GLY A 36 2.24 20.19 -5.69
N LEU A 37 3.10 19.52 -6.46
CA LEU A 37 2.69 18.64 -7.57
C LEU A 37 3.00 17.15 -7.30
N PRO A 38 2.10 16.23 -7.68
CA PRO A 38 2.31 14.80 -7.48
C PRO A 38 3.51 14.28 -8.30
N LYS A 39 4.43 13.57 -7.64
CA LYS A 39 5.55 12.87 -8.26
C LYS A 39 5.33 11.37 -8.25
N THR A 40 4.44 10.89 -9.12
CA THR A 40 3.99 9.49 -9.19
C THR A 40 5.12 8.45 -9.26
N LYS A 41 6.25 8.75 -9.93
CA LYS A 41 7.44 7.89 -9.99
C LYS A 41 8.09 7.63 -8.61
N LYS A 42 7.88 8.54 -7.66
CA LYS A 42 8.40 8.46 -6.29
C LYS A 42 7.45 7.75 -5.33
N TYR A 43 6.22 7.41 -5.75
CA TYR A 43 5.24 6.75 -4.89
C TYR A 43 5.70 5.36 -4.48
N ARG A 44 5.32 4.93 -3.28
CA ARG A 44 5.69 3.62 -2.74
C ARG A 44 4.49 2.95 -2.10
N GLN A 45 4.41 1.64 -2.28
CA GLN A 45 3.46 0.78 -1.58
C GLN A 45 4.24 -0.17 -0.69
N PHE A 46 3.79 -0.29 0.55
CA PHE A 46 4.35 -1.20 1.54
C PHE A 46 3.33 -2.29 1.82
N ASN A 47 3.69 -3.53 1.48
CA ASN A 47 2.98 -4.70 2.00
C ASN A 47 3.32 -4.81 3.48
N ILE A 48 2.30 -4.80 4.33
CA ILE A 48 2.46 -4.95 5.77
C ILE A 48 2.49 -6.43 6.10
N LYS A 49 3.45 -6.82 6.92
CA LYS A 49 3.69 -8.22 7.32
C LYS A 49 3.83 -8.30 8.83
N ASP A 50 3.48 -9.46 9.38
CA ASP A 50 3.73 -9.79 10.79
C ASP A 50 3.08 -8.80 11.76
N VAL A 51 1.89 -8.29 11.37
CA VAL A 51 1.08 -7.35 12.14
C VAL A 51 -0.34 -7.92 12.26
N ASN A 52 -0.96 -7.74 13.42
CA ASN A 52 -2.32 -8.19 13.65
C ASN A 52 -3.29 -7.51 12.67
N PRO A 53 -4.26 -8.24 12.09
CA PRO A 53 -5.28 -7.63 11.24
C PRO A 53 -5.99 -6.48 11.94
N GLY A 54 -6.00 -5.29 11.32
CA GLY A 54 -6.63 -4.08 11.88
C GLY A 54 -5.74 -3.27 12.84
N ASP A 55 -4.47 -3.64 13.01
CA ASP A 55 -3.51 -2.84 13.77
C ASP A 55 -2.84 -1.79 12.86
N ASP A 56 -3.57 -0.69 12.64
CA ASP A 56 -3.12 0.46 11.83
C ASP A 56 -1.85 1.09 12.40
N TYR A 57 -1.66 1.04 13.72
CA TYR A 57 -0.51 1.62 14.41
C TYR A 57 0.77 0.90 14.01
N ALA A 58 0.78 -0.43 14.12
CA ALA A 58 1.91 -1.23 13.70
C ALA A 58 2.15 -1.15 12.18
N ALA A 59 1.08 -1.03 11.38
CA ALA A 59 1.18 -0.84 9.93
C ALA A 59 1.90 0.47 9.56
N ILE A 60 1.54 1.60 10.20
CA ILE A 60 2.21 2.89 10.01
C ILE A 60 3.66 2.79 10.43
N SER A 61 3.92 2.26 11.63
CA SER A 61 5.27 2.12 12.15
C SER A 61 6.18 1.35 11.19
N GLN A 62 5.70 0.23 10.66
CA GLN A 62 6.46 -0.58 9.71
C GLN A 62 6.70 0.16 8.37
N ALA A 63 5.70 0.89 7.86
CA ALA A 63 5.83 1.62 6.59
C ALA A 63 6.80 2.79 6.69
N VAL A 64 6.65 3.62 7.74
CA VAL A 64 7.51 4.77 8.04
C VAL A 64 8.95 4.28 8.25
N TYR A 65 9.17 3.28 9.11
CA TYR A 65 10.50 2.73 9.38
C TYR A 65 11.20 2.29 8.09
N ARG A 66 10.50 1.53 7.24
CA ARG A 66 11.05 1.01 5.98
C ARG A 66 11.35 2.12 4.97
N ARG A 67 10.50 3.14 4.88
CA ARG A 67 10.72 4.30 3.99
C ARG A 67 12.00 5.02 4.37
N TYR A 68 12.11 5.42 5.63
CA TYR A 68 13.14 6.34 6.08
C TYR A 68 14.47 5.66 6.36
N SER A 69 14.47 4.43 6.89
CA SER A 69 15.70 3.62 6.97
C SER A 69 16.34 3.42 5.59
N SER A 70 15.52 3.26 4.54
CA SER A 70 16.00 3.16 3.17
C SER A 70 16.53 4.48 2.62
N LEU A 71 15.92 5.63 2.96
CA LEU A 71 16.46 6.94 2.57
C LEU A 71 17.82 7.19 3.22
N LEU A 72 17.93 6.98 4.53
CA LEU A 72 19.18 7.13 5.28
C LEU A 72 20.27 6.23 4.70
N LYS A 73 20.00 4.93 4.55
CA LYS A 73 20.96 3.97 3.98
C LYS A 73 21.48 4.36 2.60
N ASN A 74 20.66 5.04 1.81
CA ASN A 74 21.01 5.44 0.44
C ASN A 74 21.41 6.93 0.33
N ASN A 75 21.64 7.62 1.45
CA ASN A 75 21.94 9.06 1.49
C ASN A 75 21.03 9.91 0.60
N LYS A 76 19.72 9.62 0.65
CA LYS A 76 18.70 10.36 -0.11
C LYS A 76 18.07 11.47 0.75
N PRO A 77 17.64 12.58 0.14
CA PRO A 77 17.02 13.68 0.88
C PRO A 77 15.75 13.21 1.59
N LEU A 78 15.55 13.76 2.79
CA LEU A 78 14.34 13.63 3.59
C LEU A 78 13.30 14.68 3.12
N PRO A 79 12.00 14.41 3.28
CA PRO A 79 10.95 15.38 3.03
C PRO A 79 10.91 16.47 4.10
N ASP A 80 10.38 17.64 3.73
CA ASP A 80 10.14 18.75 4.66
C ASP A 80 8.95 18.45 5.56
N ILE A 81 7.89 17.84 5.00
CA ILE A 81 6.66 17.49 5.71
C ILE A 81 6.24 16.06 5.41
N VAL A 82 5.77 15.36 6.44
CA VAL A 82 5.15 14.05 6.32
C VAL A 82 3.77 14.07 6.96
N PHE A 83 2.76 13.84 6.12
CA PHE A 83 1.38 13.68 6.53
C PHE A 83 1.09 12.23 6.87
N ILE A 84 0.44 12.00 8.00
CA ILE A 84 -0.13 10.71 8.38
C ILE A 84 -1.65 10.83 8.24
N ASP A 85 -2.25 10.01 7.39
CA ASP A 85 -3.70 9.97 7.17
C ASP A 85 -4.43 9.31 8.34
N GLY A 86 -4.47 10.04 9.45
CA GLY A 86 -5.34 9.80 10.58
C GLY A 86 -4.89 10.51 11.85
N GLY A 87 -5.37 10.00 12.98
CA GLY A 87 -5.39 10.75 14.23
C GLY A 87 -4.07 10.78 15.01
N LEU A 88 -4.12 11.38 16.20
CA LEU A 88 -2.98 11.54 17.11
C LEU A 88 -2.25 10.23 17.43
N GLY A 89 -2.97 9.12 17.63
CA GLY A 89 -2.33 7.83 17.92
C GLY A 89 -1.42 7.35 16.80
N GLN A 90 -1.88 7.48 15.56
CA GLN A 90 -1.11 7.14 14.36
C GLN A 90 0.07 8.09 14.14
N LEU A 91 -0.14 9.38 14.38
CA LEU A 91 0.92 10.39 14.34
C LEU A 91 2.04 10.07 15.36
N ASN A 92 1.67 9.74 16.60
CA ASN A 92 2.64 9.39 17.65
C ASN A 92 3.46 8.15 17.31
N GLN A 93 2.87 7.16 16.63
CA GLN A 93 3.62 6.01 16.13
C GLN A 93 4.68 6.40 15.11
N ALA A 94 4.34 7.29 14.17
CA ALA A 94 5.31 7.82 13.21
C ALA A 94 6.44 8.60 13.90
N ILE A 95 6.11 9.44 14.90
CA ILE A 95 7.09 10.18 15.72
C ILE A 95 8.05 9.21 16.41
N MET A 96 7.52 8.22 17.14
CA MET A 96 8.33 7.22 17.84
C MET A 96 9.29 6.50 16.90
N VAL A 97 8.82 6.13 15.72
CA VAL A 97 9.64 5.43 14.72
C VAL A 97 10.74 6.33 14.17
N LEU A 98 10.44 7.57 13.77
CA LEU A 98 11.47 8.49 13.26
C LEU A 98 12.53 8.78 14.32
N ASN A 99 12.11 9.04 15.56
CA ASN A 99 13.03 9.26 16.67
C ASN A 99 13.93 8.03 16.90
N SER A 100 13.38 6.81 16.81
CA SER A 100 14.17 5.57 17.00
C SER A 100 15.28 5.37 15.96
N ILE A 101 15.18 6.02 14.79
CA ILE A 101 16.18 5.97 13.72
C ILE A 101 16.95 7.30 13.57
N GLY A 102 16.84 8.19 14.58
CA GLY A 102 17.59 9.44 14.65
C GLY A 102 17.16 10.50 13.64
N ILE A 103 15.88 10.55 13.27
CA ILE A 103 15.32 11.60 12.42
C ILE A 103 14.40 12.49 13.25
N ASP A 104 14.78 13.75 13.39
CA ASP A 104 14.03 14.80 14.07
C ASP A 104 13.74 16.01 13.14
N SER A 105 14.39 16.09 11.99
CA SER A 105 14.33 17.23 11.08
C SER A 105 13.06 17.34 10.23
N ILE A 106 12.15 16.36 10.30
CA ILE A 106 10.96 16.27 9.45
C ILE A 106 9.74 16.82 10.23
N GLN A 107 8.99 17.74 9.63
CA GLN A 107 7.70 18.14 10.19
C GLN A 107 6.67 17.01 10.01
N LEU A 108 6.23 16.41 11.11
CA LEU A 108 5.13 15.44 11.09
C LEU A 108 3.78 16.12 11.33
N VAL A 109 2.77 15.72 10.55
CA VAL A 109 1.40 16.24 10.66
C VAL A 109 0.41 15.08 10.55
N GLY A 110 -0.40 14.89 11.58
CA GLY A 110 -1.56 14.00 11.53
C GLY A 110 -2.74 14.70 10.90
N VAL A 111 -3.52 14.02 10.05
CA VAL A 111 -4.72 14.59 9.43
C VAL A 111 -5.95 13.79 9.85
N ALA A 112 -6.64 14.28 10.87
CA ALA A 112 -7.84 13.64 11.39
C ALA A 112 -9.08 14.13 10.62
N LYS A 113 -10.09 13.25 10.52
CA LYS A 113 -11.43 13.65 10.07
C LYS A 113 -12.01 14.60 11.12
N GLY A 114 -12.51 15.76 10.69
CA GLY A 114 -13.11 16.76 11.57
C GLY A 114 -14.33 16.29 12.36
N GLU A 115 -14.77 17.13 13.28
CA GLU A 115 -16.02 16.94 14.04
C GLU A 115 -17.19 16.65 13.08
N GLY A 116 -17.93 15.57 13.36
CA GLY A 116 -19.07 15.15 12.52
C GLY A 116 -18.74 14.33 11.26
N ARG A 117 -17.48 13.92 11.03
CA ARG A 117 -17.05 13.09 9.88
C ARG A 117 -17.42 13.66 8.49
N LYS A 118 -17.63 14.98 8.37
CA LYS A 118 -17.85 15.62 7.07
C LYS A 118 -16.50 15.91 6.39
N SER A 119 -16.41 15.60 5.10
CA SER A 119 -15.24 15.93 4.26
C SER A 119 -15.10 17.46 4.15
N GLY A 120 -13.88 17.98 4.23
CA GLY A 120 -13.61 19.44 4.17
C GLY A 120 -13.53 20.14 5.53
N LEU A 121 -13.55 19.39 6.63
CA LEU A 121 -13.36 19.90 8.01
C LEU A 121 -12.16 19.22 8.69
N GLU A 122 -11.20 18.74 7.93
CA GLU A 122 -10.06 18.02 8.48
C GLU A 122 -9.29 18.86 9.49
N THR A 123 -8.93 18.24 10.62
CA THR A 123 -8.10 18.88 11.65
C THR A 123 -6.67 18.42 11.46
N LEU A 124 -5.74 19.38 11.32
CA LEU A 124 -4.31 19.09 11.34
C LEU A 124 -3.85 18.95 12.79
N ILE A 125 -3.01 17.96 13.05
CA ILE A 125 -2.47 17.66 14.36
C ILE A 125 -0.94 17.73 14.26
N THR A 126 -0.31 18.55 15.08
CA THR A 126 1.14 18.55 15.26
C THR A 126 1.48 18.26 16.72
N VAL A 127 2.70 17.76 16.94
CA VAL A 127 3.24 17.51 18.28
C VAL A 127 4.60 18.15 18.36
N GLU A 128 4.76 19.09 19.28
CA GLU A 128 6.00 19.82 19.55
C GLU A 128 6.23 19.82 21.06
N ASP A 129 7.43 19.42 21.50
CA ASP A 129 7.77 19.31 22.92
C ASP A 129 6.69 18.59 23.76
N GLU A 130 6.20 17.47 23.23
CA GLU A 130 5.13 16.64 23.80
C GLU A 130 3.75 17.32 23.88
N LYS A 131 3.62 18.58 23.44
CA LYS A 131 2.35 19.30 23.38
C LYS A 131 1.64 19.02 22.06
N VAL A 132 0.37 18.65 22.17
CA VAL A 132 -0.49 18.40 21.02
C VAL A 132 -1.16 19.69 20.59
N ASN A 133 -0.89 20.13 19.37
CA ASN A 133 -1.55 21.27 18.74
C ASN A 133 -2.56 20.76 17.72
N ARG A 134 -3.76 21.34 17.74
CA ARG A 134 -4.83 21.05 16.78
C ARG A 134 -5.15 22.31 16.01
N ILE A 135 -4.98 22.25 14.70
CA ILE A 135 -5.17 23.38 13.80
C ILE A 135 -6.41 23.08 12.95
N ASN A 136 -7.45 23.88 13.15
CA ASN A 136 -8.65 23.86 12.33
C ASN A 136 -8.57 24.98 11.32
N LEU A 137 -8.70 24.64 10.05
CA LEU A 137 -8.66 25.58 8.94
C LEU A 137 -10.06 25.75 8.34
N ALA A 138 -10.29 26.90 7.72
CA ALA A 138 -11.52 27.11 6.96
C ALA A 138 -11.56 26.13 5.76
N PRO A 139 -12.74 25.65 5.33
CA PRO A 139 -12.85 24.68 4.23
C PRO A 139 -12.21 25.11 2.90
N HIS A 140 -12.08 26.43 2.69
CA HIS A 140 -11.51 27.04 1.49
C HIS A 140 -10.07 27.55 1.70
N ASP A 141 -9.45 27.24 2.84
CA ASP A 141 -8.07 27.58 3.13
C ASP A 141 -7.13 26.86 2.15
N PRO A 142 -6.21 27.57 1.46
CA PRO A 142 -5.31 26.96 0.48
C PRO A 142 -4.44 25.84 1.05
N ALA A 143 -4.02 25.93 2.32
CA ALA A 143 -3.23 24.88 2.96
C ALA A 143 -4.08 23.61 3.17
N LEU A 144 -5.32 23.78 3.62
CA LEU A 144 -6.25 22.66 3.77
C LEU A 144 -6.55 22.00 2.41
N LEU A 145 -6.77 22.79 1.37
CA LEU A 145 -7.00 22.29 0.02
C LEU A 145 -5.80 21.48 -0.51
N LEU A 146 -4.57 21.94 -0.26
CA LEU A 146 -3.36 21.19 -0.61
C LEU A 146 -3.25 19.87 0.16
N VAL A 147 -3.45 19.90 1.48
CA VAL A 147 -3.41 18.69 2.33
C VAL A 147 -4.46 17.68 1.87
N ASN A 148 -5.68 18.14 1.59
CA ASN A 148 -6.76 17.29 1.08
C ASN A 148 -6.44 16.72 -0.30
N ASN A 149 -5.82 17.48 -1.20
CA ASN A 149 -5.34 16.96 -2.48
C ASN A 149 -4.30 15.84 -2.28
N ILE A 150 -3.32 16.04 -1.40
CA ILE A 150 -2.29 15.04 -1.08
C ILE A 150 -2.93 13.76 -0.52
N ARG A 151 -3.88 13.88 0.42
CA ARG A 151 -4.59 12.72 1.00
C ARG A 151 -5.46 11.99 -0.01
N ASN A 152 -6.21 12.73 -0.82
CA ASN A 152 -7.03 12.15 -1.89
C ASN A 152 -6.17 11.36 -2.87
N GLU A 153 -4.98 11.87 -3.18
CA GLU A 153 -4.02 11.18 -4.03
C GLU A 153 -3.46 9.90 -3.36
N SER A 154 -3.22 9.92 -2.05
CA SER A 154 -2.83 8.75 -1.25
C SER A 154 -3.90 7.66 -1.29
N HIS A 155 -5.14 8.02 -0.97
CA HIS A 155 -6.31 7.14 -1.07
C HIS A 155 -6.49 6.58 -2.49
N ARG A 156 -6.38 7.43 -3.53
CA ARG A 156 -6.49 7.02 -4.93
C ARG A 156 -5.42 5.98 -5.29
N PHE A 157 -4.19 6.20 -4.85
CA PHE A 157 -3.08 5.28 -5.12
C PHE A 157 -3.27 3.94 -4.42
N ALA A 158 -3.71 3.93 -3.16
CA ALA A 158 -4.04 2.72 -2.42
C ALA A 158 -5.15 1.90 -3.14
N ILE A 159 -6.26 2.53 -3.53
CA ILE A 159 -7.36 1.88 -4.24
C ILE A 159 -6.92 1.29 -5.58
N LYS A 160 -6.12 2.04 -6.36
CA LYS A 160 -5.62 1.58 -7.67
C LYS A 160 -4.82 0.29 -7.53
N ASN A 161 -3.95 0.21 -6.53
CA ASN A 161 -3.11 -0.97 -6.30
C ASN A 161 -3.93 -2.17 -5.83
N HIS A 162 -4.94 -1.97 -4.98
CA HIS A 162 -5.88 -3.04 -4.62
C HIS A 162 -6.64 -3.57 -5.84
N ARG A 163 -7.08 -2.70 -6.76
CA ARG A 163 -7.72 -3.14 -8.01
C ARG A 163 -6.77 -3.98 -8.88
N GLN A 164 -5.51 -3.57 -9.01
CA GLN A 164 -4.50 -4.32 -9.77
C GLN A 164 -4.19 -5.67 -9.09
N LYS A 165 -4.02 -5.70 -7.77
CA LYS A 165 -3.82 -6.94 -7.01
C LYS A 165 -5.00 -7.89 -7.15
N ARG A 166 -6.24 -7.40 -7.08
CA ARG A 166 -7.45 -8.20 -7.32
C ARG A 166 -7.52 -8.77 -8.73
N ALA A 167 -7.16 -7.98 -9.74
CA ALA A 167 -7.05 -8.49 -11.11
C ALA A 167 -5.98 -9.60 -11.22
N SER A 168 -4.83 -9.43 -10.56
CA SER A 168 -3.76 -10.43 -10.58
C SER A 168 -4.10 -11.71 -9.80
N LYS A 169 -4.70 -11.62 -8.61
CA LYS A 169 -5.11 -12.78 -7.80
C LYS A 169 -6.19 -13.62 -8.47
N ARG A 170 -7.13 -12.97 -9.17
CA ARG A 170 -8.12 -13.67 -10.02
C ARG A 170 -7.48 -14.39 -11.22
N ASN A 171 -6.27 -13.99 -11.61
CA ASN A 171 -5.53 -14.57 -12.73
C ASN A 171 -4.48 -15.61 -12.32
N ILE A 172 -4.29 -15.90 -11.02
CA ILE A 172 -3.43 -17.01 -10.59
C ILE A 172 -4.19 -18.29 -10.89
N SER A 173 -3.87 -18.91 -12.02
CA SER A 173 -4.45 -20.18 -12.42
C SER A 173 -4.04 -21.26 -11.42
N PRO A 174 -4.97 -22.11 -10.94
CA PRO A 174 -4.63 -23.30 -10.16
C PRO A 174 -3.47 -24.12 -10.74
N LEU A 175 -3.35 -24.13 -12.07
CA LEU A 175 -2.29 -24.81 -12.82
C LEU A 175 -0.90 -24.19 -12.62
N GLU A 176 -0.78 -22.88 -12.38
CA GLU A 176 0.51 -22.20 -12.13
C GLU A 176 1.10 -22.53 -10.75
N SER A 177 0.26 -22.99 -9.82
CA SER A 177 0.73 -23.44 -8.50
C SER A 177 1.42 -24.81 -8.54
N ILE A 178 1.33 -25.53 -9.67
CA ILE A 178 1.85 -26.89 -9.81
C ILE A 178 3.32 -26.84 -10.24
N LYS A 179 4.21 -27.30 -9.35
CA LYS A 179 5.66 -27.39 -9.62
C LYS A 179 5.92 -28.23 -10.88
N GLY A 180 6.43 -27.59 -11.93
CA GLY A 180 6.69 -28.21 -13.24
C GLY A 180 5.76 -27.76 -14.36
N ILE A 181 4.72 -26.96 -14.06
CA ILE A 181 3.85 -26.29 -15.03
C ILE A 181 4.25 -24.81 -15.12
N GLY A 182 5.02 -24.48 -16.14
CA GLY A 182 5.28 -23.10 -16.52
C GLY A 182 4.21 -22.55 -17.47
N SER A 183 4.32 -21.27 -17.80
CA SER A 183 3.39 -20.55 -18.70
C SER A 183 3.14 -21.29 -20.02
N LYS A 184 4.17 -21.85 -20.67
CA LYS A 184 4.04 -22.60 -21.92
C LYS A 184 3.12 -23.83 -21.80
N LYS A 185 3.30 -24.64 -20.75
CA LYS A 185 2.50 -25.86 -20.53
C LYS A 185 1.07 -25.51 -20.12
N ARG A 186 0.90 -24.44 -19.33
CA ARG A 186 -0.42 -23.89 -18.98
C ARG A 186 -1.21 -23.50 -20.23
N THR A 187 -0.60 -22.71 -21.11
CA THR A 187 -1.24 -22.29 -22.35
C THR A 187 -1.55 -23.48 -23.25
N ALA A 188 -0.66 -24.47 -23.33
CA ALA A 188 -0.91 -25.69 -24.08
C ALA A 188 -2.13 -26.48 -23.55
N LEU A 189 -2.24 -26.63 -22.22
CA LEU A 189 -3.39 -27.27 -21.58
C LEU A 189 -4.69 -26.49 -21.83
N LEU A 190 -4.69 -25.18 -21.62
CA LEU A 190 -5.88 -24.34 -21.82
C LEU A 190 -6.33 -24.31 -23.29
N ASN A 191 -5.38 -24.29 -24.24
CA ASN A 191 -5.70 -24.33 -25.66
C ASN A 191 -6.23 -25.70 -26.11
N HIS A 192 -5.74 -26.79 -25.50
CA HIS A 192 -6.18 -28.15 -25.85
C HIS A 192 -7.58 -28.46 -25.30
N PHE A 193 -7.87 -28.06 -24.06
CA PHE A 193 -9.11 -28.39 -23.37
C PHE A 193 -10.16 -27.26 -23.39
N GLY A 194 -9.79 -26.04 -23.81
CA GLY A 194 -10.72 -24.92 -23.95
C GLY A 194 -11.10 -24.22 -22.64
N GLY A 195 -10.59 -24.67 -21.49
CA GLY A 195 -10.85 -24.04 -20.20
C GLY A 195 -10.43 -24.89 -19.02
N LEU A 196 -10.47 -24.32 -17.82
CA LEU A 196 -10.03 -25.01 -16.59
C LEU A 196 -10.99 -26.12 -16.16
N GLN A 197 -12.30 -25.92 -16.36
CA GLN A 197 -13.34 -26.92 -16.06
C GLN A 197 -13.20 -28.20 -16.89
N GLU A 198 -12.75 -28.08 -18.13
CA GLU A 198 -12.55 -29.25 -19.00
C GLU A 198 -11.25 -29.99 -18.64
N ILE A 199 -10.25 -29.26 -18.12
CA ILE A 199 -9.03 -29.87 -17.56
C ILE A 199 -9.35 -30.65 -16.28
N GLU A 200 -10.28 -30.17 -15.45
CA GLU A 200 -10.72 -30.87 -14.23
C GLU A 200 -11.42 -32.21 -14.53
N LYS A 201 -12.13 -32.29 -15.66
CA LYS A 201 -12.83 -33.50 -16.11
C LYS A 201 -11.94 -34.45 -16.91
N ALA A 202 -10.80 -33.96 -17.40
CA ALA A 202 -9.89 -34.74 -18.25
C ALA A 202 -9.27 -35.91 -17.49
N SER A 203 -9.19 -37.05 -18.16
CA SER A 203 -8.48 -38.23 -17.69
C SER A 203 -6.95 -38.03 -17.74
N GLN A 204 -6.22 -38.86 -16.99
CA GLN A 204 -4.76 -38.81 -16.98
C GLN A 204 -4.16 -39.08 -18.37
N GLU A 205 -4.81 -39.92 -19.18
CA GLU A 205 -4.42 -40.24 -20.55
C GLU A 205 -4.62 -39.04 -21.48
N GLU A 206 -5.72 -38.30 -21.33
CA GLU A 206 -5.98 -37.09 -22.10
C GLU A 206 -4.99 -35.96 -21.77
N LEU A 207 -4.69 -35.76 -20.49
CA LEU A 207 -3.69 -34.77 -20.07
C LEU A 207 -2.30 -35.05 -20.67
N GLN A 208 -1.95 -36.33 -20.82
CA GLN A 208 -0.67 -36.76 -21.42
C GLN A 208 -0.59 -36.52 -22.94
N LYS A 209 -1.71 -36.30 -23.63
CA LYS A 209 -1.72 -35.92 -25.06
C LYS A 209 -1.16 -34.51 -25.28
N VAL A 210 -1.11 -33.69 -24.23
CA VAL A 210 -0.56 -32.34 -24.31
C VAL A 210 0.96 -32.38 -24.21
N VAL A 211 1.62 -31.72 -25.17
CA VAL A 211 3.08 -31.70 -25.29
C VAL A 211 3.75 -31.20 -24.00
N GLY A 212 4.63 -32.03 -23.45
CA GLY A 212 5.40 -31.72 -22.24
C GLY A 212 4.71 -32.07 -20.91
N ILE A 213 3.57 -32.76 -20.96
CA ILE A 213 2.91 -33.36 -19.79
C ILE A 213 3.25 -34.86 -19.75
N ASN A 214 4.07 -35.26 -18.77
CA ASN A 214 4.35 -36.67 -18.52
C ASN A 214 3.37 -37.24 -17.47
N THR A 215 3.37 -38.55 -17.30
CA THR A 215 2.47 -39.27 -16.38
C THR A 215 2.51 -38.70 -14.97
N ALA A 216 3.70 -38.41 -14.43
CA ALA A 216 3.88 -37.84 -13.10
C ALA A 216 3.32 -36.41 -12.96
N LEU A 217 3.39 -35.60 -14.02
CA LEU A 217 2.83 -34.25 -14.03
C LEU A 217 1.31 -34.29 -14.18
N ALA A 218 0.77 -35.21 -15.00
CA ALA A 218 -0.66 -35.43 -15.14
C ALA A 218 -1.32 -35.84 -13.82
N THR A 219 -0.70 -36.77 -13.07
CA THR A 219 -1.18 -37.15 -11.72
C THR A 219 -1.24 -35.95 -10.78
N LYS A 220 -0.16 -35.13 -10.76
CA LYS A 220 -0.11 -33.91 -9.93
C LYS A 220 -1.17 -32.88 -10.31
N ILE A 221 -1.52 -32.77 -11.60
CA ILE A 221 -2.60 -31.90 -12.08
C ILE A 221 -3.93 -32.35 -11.49
N ILE A 222 -4.25 -33.63 -11.65
CA ILE A 222 -5.52 -34.20 -11.17
C ILE A 222 -5.61 -34.10 -9.64
N GLU A 223 -4.56 -34.46 -8.91
CA GLU A 223 -4.52 -34.36 -7.45
C GLU A 223 -4.72 -32.92 -6.96
N LYS A 224 -4.08 -31.95 -7.60
CA LYS A 224 -4.18 -30.54 -7.19
C LYS A 224 -5.55 -29.95 -7.48
N LEU A 225 -6.17 -30.35 -8.59
CA LEU A 225 -7.49 -29.87 -9.00
C LEU A 225 -8.64 -30.55 -8.26
N LYS A 226 -8.49 -31.81 -7.81
CA LYS A 226 -9.48 -32.50 -6.96
C LYS A 226 -9.48 -32.04 -5.50
N ASN A 227 -8.38 -31.45 -5.03
CA ASN A 227 -8.19 -30.99 -3.64
C ASN A 227 -8.44 -29.48 -3.45
N ASN A 228 -8.98 -28.79 -4.46
CA ASN A 228 -9.39 -27.39 -4.43
C ASN A 228 -10.91 -27.30 -4.58
#